data_AF-A0A432IC37-F1
#
_entry.id   AF-A0A432IC37-F1
#
_cell.length_a   1.000
_cell.length_b   1.000
_cell.length_c   1.000
_cell.angle_alpha   90.00
_cell.angle_beta   90.00
_cell.angle_gamma   90.00
#
_symmetry.space_group_name_H-M   'P 1'
#
loop_
_entity.id
_entity.type
_entity.pdbx_description
1 polymer ?
#
loop_
_entity_poly.entity_id
_entity_poly.type
_entity_poly.pdbx_seq_one_letter_code
_entity_poly.pdbx_strand_id
1 'polypeptide(L)'
;MSIKLKHCLTAHHIAFNPQNRGFDMVGQFDSMIQPIFPIGLPQLAIYLSFEGLEADVTNFEMRINSPSDELLSSGELPIQKDIFGHGKKVINIEKFLIAERGTYTIDILEKTAAGLKFLTTETLFMTSYPPKRQFRDGEIDAILNSDQKIIKTIKTDFRPIGTETVVKLQLSLDINEELAEDHIFFPDNNTLTIDGKDYDLTGLRREMEWMFGRPIPKEQPKESAENTENTEN
;
A
#
# COMPACT_ATOMS: atom_id res chain seq x y z
N MET A 1 -31.37 20.99 -5.92
CA MET A 1 -30.94 19.60 -6.23
C MET A 1 -30.20 19.07 -5.01
N SER A 2 -30.26 17.78 -4.66
CA SER A 2 -29.44 17.30 -3.53
C SER A 2 -27.96 17.24 -3.94
N ILE A 3 -27.08 17.70 -3.05
CA ILE A 3 -25.63 17.56 -3.22
C ILE A 3 -25.30 16.08 -3.34
N LYS A 4 -24.39 15.74 -4.26
CA LYS A 4 -23.86 14.38 -4.40
C LYS A 4 -22.36 14.42 -4.61
N LEU A 5 -21.67 13.43 -4.03
CA LEU A 5 -20.29 13.14 -4.39
C LEU A 5 -20.30 12.33 -5.70
N LYS A 6 -19.59 12.84 -6.70
CA LYS A 6 -19.59 12.33 -8.07
C LYS A 6 -18.36 11.49 -8.38
N HIS A 7 -17.22 11.87 -7.81
CA HIS A 7 -15.96 11.13 -7.91
C HIS A 7 -15.20 11.23 -6.59
N CYS A 8 -14.62 10.11 -6.18
CA CYS A 8 -13.64 10.00 -5.11
C CYS A 8 -12.51 9.12 -5.64
N LEU A 9 -11.36 9.73 -5.95
CA LEU A 9 -10.23 9.04 -6.58
C LEU A 9 -8.98 9.21 -5.73
N THR A 10 -8.23 8.13 -5.58
CA THR A 10 -6.97 8.11 -4.83
C THR A 10 -5.78 7.91 -5.76
N ALA A 11 -4.69 8.60 -5.47
CA ALA A 11 -3.45 8.53 -6.24
C ALA A 11 -2.24 8.84 -5.35
N HIS A 12 -1.04 8.56 -5.86
CA HIS A 12 0.19 8.99 -5.18
C HIS A 12 0.40 10.50 -5.27
N HIS A 13 -0.02 11.14 -6.36
CA HIS A 13 0.14 12.58 -6.55
C HIS A 13 -0.94 13.15 -7.47
N ILE A 14 -1.48 14.31 -7.12
CA ILE A 14 -2.44 15.06 -7.95
C ILE A 14 -2.05 16.54 -7.96
N ALA A 15 -1.87 17.09 -9.16
CA ALA A 15 -1.54 18.51 -9.34
C ALA A 15 -2.44 19.17 -10.39
N PHE A 16 -2.74 20.45 -10.17
CA PHE A 16 -3.45 21.24 -11.17
C PHE A 16 -2.54 21.53 -12.35
N ASN A 17 -3.04 21.25 -13.56
CA ASN A 17 -2.36 21.59 -14.81
C ASN A 17 -2.99 22.86 -15.40
N PRO A 18 -2.27 24.01 -15.40
CA PRO A 18 -2.81 25.26 -15.92
C PRO A 18 -3.09 25.25 -17.43
N GLN A 19 -2.36 24.44 -18.20
CA GLN A 19 -2.52 24.38 -19.67
C GLN A 19 -3.85 23.73 -20.05
N ASN A 20 -4.17 22.61 -19.41
CA ASN A 20 -5.41 21.86 -19.64
C ASN A 20 -6.57 22.33 -18.75
N ARG A 21 -6.30 23.26 -17.81
CA ARG A 21 -7.24 23.70 -16.75
C ARG A 21 -7.84 22.52 -15.97
N GLY A 22 -7.09 21.44 -15.88
CA GLY A 22 -7.49 20.14 -15.30
C GLY A 22 -6.56 19.72 -14.17
N PHE A 23 -6.70 18.47 -13.73
CA PHE A 23 -5.79 17.85 -12.76
C PHE A 23 -5.08 16.68 -13.41
N ASP A 24 -3.75 16.67 -13.30
CA ASP A 24 -2.94 15.53 -13.66
C ASP A 24 -2.83 14.62 -12.42
N MET A 25 -3.07 13.33 -12.62
CA MET A 25 -3.04 12.31 -11.57
C MET A 25 -1.97 11.28 -11.90
N VAL A 26 -1.02 11.08 -10.99
CA VAL A 26 0.08 10.13 -11.16
C VAL A 26 -0.09 8.99 -10.18
N GLY A 27 -0.09 7.76 -10.72
CA GLY A 27 -0.26 6.55 -9.94
C GLY A 27 -1.61 6.52 -9.23
N GLN A 28 -2.70 6.68 -9.99
CA GLN A 28 -4.06 6.43 -9.48
C GLN A 28 -4.20 4.94 -9.16
N PHE A 29 -4.79 4.63 -8.02
CA PHE A 29 -5.02 3.25 -7.59
C PHE A 29 -6.37 3.13 -6.90
N ASP A 30 -6.88 1.92 -6.79
CA ASP A 30 -8.04 1.53 -5.98
C ASP A 30 -7.68 0.45 -4.96
N SER A 31 -6.50 -0.16 -5.14
CA SER A 31 -6.03 -1.30 -4.39
C SER A 31 -4.52 -1.28 -4.26
N MET A 32 -4.02 -1.77 -3.14
CA MET A 32 -2.59 -1.97 -2.88
C MET A 32 -2.35 -3.38 -2.35
N ILE A 33 -1.41 -4.08 -2.98
CA ILE A 33 -0.96 -5.40 -2.56
C ILE A 33 0.39 -5.22 -1.89
N GLN A 34 0.48 -5.61 -0.62
CA GLN A 34 1.68 -5.42 0.19
C GLN A 34 1.97 -6.69 1.00
N PRO A 35 3.21 -7.18 1.03
CA PRO A 35 3.56 -8.40 1.74
C PRO A 35 3.61 -8.22 3.26
N ILE A 36 3.78 -6.97 3.73
CA ILE A 36 3.95 -6.65 5.14
C ILE A 36 3.11 -5.42 5.49
N PHE A 37 2.71 -5.33 6.76
CA PHE A 37 2.10 -4.15 7.37
C PHE A 37 2.73 -3.90 8.75
N PRO A 38 2.79 -2.65 9.23
CA PRO A 38 2.32 -1.43 8.56
C PRO A 38 3.23 -1.03 7.38
N ILE A 39 2.74 -0.18 6.47
CA ILE A 39 3.58 0.47 5.46
C ILE A 39 3.35 1.99 5.46
N GLY A 40 4.41 2.74 5.20
CA GLY A 40 4.32 4.19 5.01
C GLY A 40 4.09 4.52 3.53
N LEU A 41 3.05 5.29 3.25
CA LEU A 41 2.83 5.91 1.96
C LEU A 41 3.39 7.35 2.00
N PRO A 42 4.41 7.68 1.19
CA PRO A 42 5.02 9.01 1.22
C PRO A 42 4.01 10.13 0.97
N GLN A 43 3.09 9.91 0.05
CA GLN A 43 2.02 10.83 -0.29
C GLN A 43 0.75 10.07 -0.70
N LEU A 44 -0.37 10.45 -0.08
CA LEU A 44 -1.72 10.09 -0.49
C LEU A 44 -2.39 11.35 -1.03
N ALA A 45 -2.84 11.30 -2.28
CA ALA A 45 -3.62 12.36 -2.88
C ALA A 45 -5.05 11.87 -3.15
N ILE A 46 -6.04 12.66 -2.76
CA ILE A 46 -7.47 12.34 -2.91
C ILE A 46 -8.11 13.45 -3.73
N TYR A 47 -8.73 13.09 -4.85
CA TYR A 47 -9.56 13.99 -5.65
C TYR A 47 -11.03 13.73 -5.37
N LEU A 48 -11.73 14.77 -4.95
CA LEU A 48 -13.17 14.77 -4.73
C LEU A 48 -13.83 15.70 -5.75
N SER A 49 -14.95 15.28 -6.31
CA SER A 49 -15.83 16.15 -7.09
C SER A 49 -17.28 15.99 -6.69
N PHE A 50 -17.99 17.10 -6.63
CA PHE A 50 -19.37 17.20 -6.17
C PHE A 50 -20.24 17.80 -7.25
N GLU A 51 -21.51 17.42 -7.25
CA GLU A 51 -22.57 18.04 -8.05
C GLU A 51 -23.73 18.50 -7.16
N GLY A 52 -24.51 19.46 -7.65
CA GLY A 52 -25.68 19.98 -6.94
C GLY A 52 -25.34 20.99 -5.84
N LEU A 53 -24.18 21.65 -5.91
CA LEU A 53 -23.81 22.73 -4.97
C LEU A 53 -24.62 23.99 -5.28
N GLU A 54 -25.39 24.47 -4.30
CA GLU A 54 -26.24 25.66 -4.45
C GLU A 54 -25.54 26.93 -3.95
N ALA A 55 -24.81 26.84 -2.84
CA ALA A 55 -24.04 27.95 -2.26
C ALA A 55 -22.70 28.18 -2.98
N ASP A 56 -22.22 29.43 -2.98
CA ASP A 56 -20.93 29.80 -3.60
C ASP A 56 -19.76 29.01 -3.01
N VAL A 57 -19.77 28.80 -1.70
CA VAL A 57 -18.86 27.90 -0.98
C VAL A 57 -19.69 26.98 -0.10
N THR A 58 -19.49 25.67 -0.25
CA THR A 58 -20.05 24.66 0.64
C THR A 58 -18.91 24.06 1.45
N ASN A 59 -19.08 23.99 2.77
CA ASN A 59 -18.08 23.42 3.67
C ASN A 59 -18.42 21.98 3.98
N PHE A 60 -17.46 21.09 3.82
CA PHE A 60 -17.57 19.69 4.23
C PHE A 60 -16.58 19.39 5.35
N GLU A 61 -16.86 18.32 6.08
CA GLU A 61 -15.90 17.60 6.91
C GLU A 61 -15.63 16.26 6.24
N MET A 62 -14.36 15.94 6.02
CA MET A 62 -13.94 14.59 5.65
C MET A 62 -13.41 13.85 6.86
N ARG A 63 -13.63 12.54 6.89
CA ARG A 63 -13.07 11.63 7.88
C ARG A 63 -12.55 10.41 7.15
N ILE A 64 -11.27 10.11 7.28
CA ILE A 64 -10.65 8.90 6.75
C ILE A 64 -10.61 7.88 7.86
N ASN A 65 -11.17 6.70 7.60
CA ASN A 65 -11.25 5.62 8.59
C ASN A 65 -10.41 4.41 8.16
N SER A 66 -9.89 3.69 9.14
CA SER A 66 -9.20 2.42 8.96
C SER A 66 -10.17 1.29 8.60
N PRO A 67 -9.67 0.12 8.17
CA PRO A 67 -10.48 -1.09 8.05
C PRO A 67 -11.19 -1.52 9.33
N SER A 68 -10.64 -1.17 10.49
CA SER A 68 -11.24 -1.35 11.82
C SER A 68 -12.21 -0.24 12.26
N ASP A 69 -12.54 0.71 11.36
CA ASP A 69 -13.42 1.87 11.60
C ASP A 69 -12.85 2.88 12.62
N GLU A 70 -11.53 2.88 12.80
CA GLU A 70 -10.84 3.90 13.58
C GLU A 70 -10.59 5.16 12.74
N LEU A 71 -10.87 6.34 13.30
CA LEU A 71 -10.61 7.61 12.64
C LEU A 71 -9.10 7.86 12.51
N LEU A 72 -8.60 7.88 11.28
CA LEU A 72 -7.18 8.12 10.99
C LEU A 72 -6.88 9.60 10.75
N SER A 73 -7.80 10.30 10.08
CA SER A 73 -7.62 11.71 9.75
C SER A 73 -8.96 12.39 9.55
N SER A 74 -9.06 13.66 9.93
CA SER A 74 -10.24 14.48 9.67
C SER A 74 -9.84 15.89 9.26
N GLY A 75 -10.62 16.53 8.39
CA GLY A 75 -10.33 17.88 7.94
C GLY A 75 -11.53 18.62 7.37
N GLU A 76 -11.47 19.95 7.43
CA GLU A 76 -12.47 20.80 6.77
C GLU A 76 -12.13 21.01 5.30
N LEU A 77 -13.16 20.97 4.46
CA LEU A 77 -13.07 21.07 3.02
C LEU A 77 -14.02 22.16 2.51
N PRO A 78 -13.57 23.42 2.41
CA PRO A 78 -14.30 24.43 1.67
C PRO A 78 -14.21 24.12 0.17
N ILE A 79 -15.37 24.00 -0.48
CA ILE A 79 -15.50 23.71 -1.91
C ILE A 79 -16.31 24.83 -2.56
N GLN A 80 -15.68 25.49 -3.53
CA GLN A 80 -16.31 26.52 -4.33
C GLN A 80 -17.07 25.87 -5.49
N LYS A 81 -18.30 26.32 -5.75
CA LYS A 81 -19.07 25.89 -6.93
C LYS A 81 -18.61 26.60 -8.19
N ASP A 82 -18.78 25.93 -9.32
CA ASP A 82 -18.73 26.53 -10.65
C ASP A 82 -20.12 26.99 -11.12
N ILE A 83 -20.19 27.49 -12.35
CA ILE A 83 -21.43 28.00 -12.96
C ILE A 83 -22.50 26.91 -13.19
N PHE A 84 -22.12 25.64 -13.13
CA PHE A 84 -23.02 24.49 -13.30
C PHE A 84 -23.40 23.85 -11.95
N GLY A 85 -22.92 24.39 -10.83
CA GLY A 85 -23.16 23.82 -9.50
C GLY A 85 -22.26 22.62 -9.20
N HIS A 86 -21.12 22.47 -9.87
CA HIS A 86 -20.12 21.46 -9.56
C HIS A 86 -18.98 22.07 -8.75
N GLY A 87 -18.33 21.26 -7.92
CA GLY A 87 -17.15 21.67 -7.16
C GLY A 87 -16.13 20.55 -7.11
N LYS A 88 -14.85 20.91 -7.01
CA LYS A 88 -13.75 19.93 -6.95
C LYS A 88 -12.72 20.34 -5.91
N LYS A 89 -12.11 19.34 -5.26
CA LYS A 89 -11.08 19.53 -4.25
C LYS A 89 -10.04 18.44 -4.35
N VAL A 90 -8.77 18.82 -4.21
CA VAL A 90 -7.65 17.90 -4.04
C VAL A 90 -7.16 18.02 -2.62
N ILE A 91 -6.95 16.88 -1.99
CA ILE A 91 -6.42 16.74 -0.64
C ILE A 91 -5.11 15.97 -0.76
N ASN A 92 -4.03 16.53 -0.24
CA ASN A 92 -2.73 15.86 -0.19
C ASN A 92 -2.37 15.60 1.26
N ILE A 93 -2.10 14.33 1.59
CA ILE A 93 -1.71 13.87 2.92
C ILE A 93 -0.31 13.29 2.79
N GLU A 94 0.64 13.87 3.51
CA GLU A 94 2.02 13.39 3.55
C GLU A 94 2.19 12.31 4.61
N LYS A 95 3.07 11.34 4.35
CA LYS A 95 3.46 10.28 5.30
C LYS A 95 2.27 9.52 5.88
N PHE A 96 1.31 9.16 5.02
CA PHE A 96 0.13 8.41 5.42
C PHE A 96 0.52 6.97 5.83
N LEU A 97 0.11 6.53 7.02
CA LEU A 97 0.43 5.20 7.53
C LEU A 97 -0.72 4.23 7.25
N ILE A 98 -0.42 3.15 6.52
CA ILE A 98 -1.35 2.05 6.28
C ILE A 98 -1.01 0.96 7.30
N ALA A 99 -1.75 0.96 8.40
CA ALA A 99 -1.46 0.10 9.54
C ALA A 99 -1.82 -1.37 9.32
N GLU A 100 -2.89 -1.64 8.57
CA GLU A 100 -3.49 -2.96 8.47
C GLU A 100 -4.09 -3.20 7.09
N ARG A 101 -4.41 -4.47 6.81
CA ARG A 101 -5.10 -4.86 5.58
C ARG A 101 -6.60 -4.58 5.68
N GLY A 102 -7.22 -4.31 4.54
CA GLY A 102 -8.67 -4.16 4.41
C GLY A 102 -9.06 -2.87 3.70
N THR A 103 -10.31 -2.47 3.88
CA THR A 103 -10.90 -1.34 3.16
C THR A 103 -10.73 -0.05 3.96
N TYR A 104 -10.00 0.90 3.42
CA TYR A 104 -9.93 2.26 3.95
C TYR A 104 -11.06 3.08 3.33
N THR A 105 -11.75 3.87 4.14
CA THR A 105 -12.94 4.61 3.71
C THR A 105 -12.79 6.10 3.98
N ILE A 106 -13.64 6.89 3.31
CA ILE A 106 -13.80 8.31 3.57
C ILE A 106 -15.28 8.63 3.76
N ASP A 107 -15.60 9.21 4.90
CA ASP A 107 -16.91 9.82 5.15
C ASP A 107 -16.87 11.28 4.74
N ILE A 108 -17.93 11.72 4.08
CA ILE A 108 -18.15 13.12 3.74
C ILE A 108 -19.40 13.61 4.46
N LEU A 109 -19.25 14.69 5.23
CA LEU A 109 -20.33 15.34 5.95
C LEU A 109 -20.43 16.80 5.54
N GLU A 110 -21.62 17.25 5.15
CA GLU A 110 -21.90 18.67 4.87
C GLU A 110 -22.02 19.45 6.20
N LYS A 111 -21.30 20.56 6.32
CA LYS A 111 -21.45 21.49 7.45
C LYS A 111 -22.61 22.43 7.18
N THR A 112 -23.68 22.28 7.96
CA THR A 112 -24.87 23.12 7.90
C THR A 112 -25.02 23.94 9.18
N ALA A 113 -25.92 24.94 9.18
CA ALA A 113 -26.23 25.70 10.39
C ALA A 113 -26.79 24.83 11.55
N ALA A 114 -27.38 23.67 11.23
CA ALA A 114 -27.89 22.71 12.20
C ALA A 114 -26.84 21.70 12.68
N GLY A 115 -25.60 21.77 12.16
CA GLY A 115 -24.51 20.84 12.45
C GLY A 115 -24.09 20.01 11.23
N LEU A 116 -23.45 18.88 11.51
CA LEU A 116 -22.93 17.97 10.47
C LEU A 116 -24.06 17.09 9.92
N LYS A 117 -24.24 17.14 8.60
CA LYS A 117 -25.17 16.27 7.88
C LYS A 117 -24.36 15.27 7.07
N PHE A 118 -24.49 13.98 7.40
CA PHE A 118 -23.84 12.92 6.64
C PHE A 118 -24.31 12.90 5.18
N LEU A 119 -23.36 12.81 4.25
CA LEU A 119 -23.62 12.74 2.82
C LEU A 119 -23.44 11.32 2.28
N THR A 120 -22.24 10.76 2.43
CA THR A 120 -21.89 9.42 1.93
C THR A 120 -20.60 8.92 2.59
N THR A 121 -20.38 7.61 2.50
CA THR A 121 -19.11 6.94 2.75
C THR A 121 -18.65 6.31 1.44
N GLU A 122 -17.41 6.60 1.03
CA GLU A 122 -16.79 5.98 -0.14
C GLU A 122 -15.59 5.14 0.27
N THR A 123 -15.30 4.12 -0.54
CA THR A 123 -14.02 3.41 -0.44
C THR A 123 -12.91 4.27 -1.01
N LEU A 124 -11.85 4.54 -0.24
CA LEU A 124 -10.66 5.22 -0.74
C LEU A 124 -9.76 4.26 -1.51
N PHE A 125 -9.41 3.15 -0.87
CA PHE A 125 -8.65 2.06 -1.46
C PHE A 125 -8.74 0.81 -0.58
N MET A 126 -8.44 -0.34 -1.18
CA MET A 126 -8.33 -1.61 -0.48
C MET A 126 -6.88 -2.03 -0.34
N THR A 127 -6.54 -2.66 0.76
CA THR A 127 -5.20 -3.20 0.99
C THR A 127 -5.29 -4.69 1.25
N SER A 128 -4.38 -5.45 0.66
CA SER A 128 -4.39 -6.90 0.75
C SER A 128 -3.00 -7.49 0.72
N TYR A 129 -2.88 -8.72 1.22
CA TYR A 129 -1.67 -9.52 1.01
C TYR A 129 -1.60 -10.04 -0.42
N PRO A 130 -0.40 -10.38 -0.90
CA PRO A 130 -0.26 -11.15 -2.13
C PRO A 130 -1.20 -12.36 -2.15
N PRO A 131 -1.70 -12.77 -3.33
CA PRO A 131 -2.54 -13.96 -3.45
C PRO A 131 -1.74 -15.18 -2.99
N LYS A 132 -2.40 -16.15 -2.36
CA LYS A 132 -1.75 -17.41 -2.01
C LYS A 132 -1.43 -18.17 -3.31
N ARG A 133 -0.18 -18.63 -3.48
CA ARG A 133 0.18 -19.45 -4.64
C ARG A 133 -0.51 -20.81 -4.52
N GLN A 134 -1.10 -21.25 -5.63
CA GLN A 134 -1.61 -22.61 -5.78
C GLN A 134 -0.66 -23.37 -6.68
N PHE A 135 0.05 -24.35 -6.11
CA PHE A 135 0.86 -25.28 -6.89
C PHE A 135 -0.05 -26.29 -7.58
N ARG A 136 0.24 -26.60 -8.83
CA ARG A 136 -0.43 -27.68 -9.56
C ARG A 136 0.08 -29.04 -9.06
N ASP A 137 -0.71 -30.08 -9.30
CA ASP A 137 -0.30 -31.46 -9.00
C ASP A 137 1.04 -31.79 -9.67
N GLY A 138 2.01 -32.25 -8.90
CA GLY A 138 3.36 -32.58 -9.36
C GLY A 138 4.28 -31.39 -9.67
N GLU A 139 3.82 -30.13 -9.52
CA GLU A 139 4.65 -28.95 -9.76
C GLU A 139 5.81 -28.85 -8.77
N ILE A 140 5.56 -29.14 -7.49
CA ILE A 140 6.59 -29.09 -6.45
C ILE A 140 7.68 -30.11 -6.76
N ASP A 141 7.31 -31.36 -7.09
CA ASP A 141 8.26 -32.41 -7.47
C ASP A 141 9.05 -32.04 -8.73
N ALA A 142 8.39 -31.40 -9.71
CA ALA A 142 9.07 -30.92 -10.91
C ALA A 142 10.10 -29.83 -10.59
N ILE A 143 9.80 -28.92 -9.66
CA ILE A 143 10.74 -27.88 -9.21
C ILE A 143 11.90 -28.51 -8.44
N LEU A 144 11.61 -29.41 -7.49
CA LEU A 144 12.62 -30.05 -6.66
C LEU A 144 13.58 -30.92 -7.47
N ASN A 145 13.06 -31.69 -8.43
CA ASN A 145 13.86 -32.58 -9.29
C ASN A 145 14.46 -31.88 -10.52
N SER A 146 14.22 -30.58 -10.70
CA SER A 146 14.80 -29.85 -11.84
C SER A 146 16.31 -29.68 -11.66
N ASP A 147 17.06 -30.02 -12.72
CA ASP A 147 18.49 -29.74 -12.87
C ASP A 147 18.76 -28.25 -13.21
N GLN A 148 17.72 -27.47 -13.47
CA GLN A 148 17.85 -26.05 -13.76
C GLN A 148 18.18 -25.25 -12.50
N LYS A 149 18.91 -24.14 -12.67
CA LYS A 149 19.17 -23.16 -11.59
C LYS A 149 17.92 -22.33 -11.30
N ILE A 150 16.97 -22.94 -10.59
CA ILE A 150 15.71 -22.33 -10.15
C ILE A 150 15.66 -22.23 -8.63
N ILE A 151 14.81 -21.31 -8.15
CA ILE A 151 14.64 -21.04 -6.73
C ILE A 151 13.87 -22.20 -6.07
N LYS A 152 14.54 -22.89 -5.14
CA LYS A 152 13.97 -23.96 -4.28
C LYS A 152 13.94 -23.56 -2.79
N THR A 153 14.86 -22.68 -2.41
CA THR A 153 15.05 -22.14 -1.07
C THR A 153 15.17 -20.63 -1.16
N ILE A 154 14.49 -19.91 -0.28
CA ILE A 154 14.50 -18.45 -0.20
C ILE A 154 14.94 -18.06 1.20
N LYS A 155 15.93 -17.18 1.26
CA LYS A 155 16.46 -16.59 2.50
C LYS A 155 16.17 -15.11 2.47
N THR A 156 15.62 -14.57 3.55
CA THR A 156 15.21 -13.16 3.62
C THR A 156 15.46 -12.58 5.00
N ASP A 157 15.80 -11.30 5.03
CA ASP A 157 15.99 -10.55 6.26
C ASP A 157 14.70 -9.77 6.55
N PHE A 158 13.99 -10.18 7.60
CA PHE A 158 12.80 -9.49 8.07
C PHE A 158 13.17 -8.50 9.17
N ARG A 159 12.93 -7.21 8.90
CA ARG A 159 13.06 -6.13 9.88
C ARG A 159 11.68 -5.52 10.14
N PRO A 160 11.05 -5.81 11.27
CA PRO A 160 9.80 -5.15 11.63
C PRO A 160 9.97 -3.65 11.86
N ILE A 161 8.91 -2.89 11.58
CA ILE A 161 8.90 -1.45 11.84
C ILE A 161 8.90 -1.21 13.36
N GLY A 162 9.78 -0.31 13.80
CA GLY A 162 9.94 0.06 15.20
C GLY A 162 10.95 -0.78 15.98
N THR A 163 11.63 -1.73 15.32
CA THR A 163 12.69 -2.55 15.93
C THR A 163 14.00 -2.46 15.14
N GLU A 164 15.13 -2.49 15.84
CA GLU A 164 16.45 -2.68 15.22
C GLU A 164 16.77 -4.16 14.95
N THR A 165 15.98 -5.07 15.54
CA THR A 165 16.14 -6.52 15.38
C THR A 165 15.88 -6.94 13.93
N VAL A 166 16.86 -7.61 13.33
CA VAL A 166 16.72 -8.27 12.04
C VAL A 166 16.63 -9.76 12.26
N VAL A 167 15.59 -10.38 11.72
CA VAL A 167 15.38 -11.83 11.79
C VAL A 167 15.59 -12.42 10.41
N LYS A 168 16.56 -13.33 10.29
CA LYS A 168 16.85 -14.05 9.04
C LYS A 168 15.92 -15.26 8.93
N LEU A 169 15.04 -15.26 7.95
CA LEU A 169 14.05 -16.29 7.69
C LEU A 169 14.47 -17.15 6.49
N GLN A 170 14.27 -18.46 6.58
CA GLN A 170 14.42 -19.39 5.48
C GLN A 170 13.08 -20.09 5.18
N LEU A 171 12.66 -20.05 3.93
CA LEU A 171 11.54 -20.82 3.40
C LEU A 171 12.03 -21.73 2.27
N SER A 172 11.85 -23.03 2.44
CA SER A 172 12.27 -24.05 1.47
C SER A 172 11.06 -24.84 0.97
N LEU A 173 11.10 -25.25 -0.30
CA LEU A 173 10.14 -26.23 -0.83
C LEU A 173 10.41 -27.64 -0.30
N ASP A 174 11.67 -28.00 -0.06
CA ASP A 174 12.03 -29.26 0.60
C ASP A 174 12.01 -29.08 2.11
N ILE A 175 11.24 -29.92 2.79
CA ILE A 175 11.10 -29.93 4.25
C ILE A 175 12.37 -30.42 4.96
N ASN A 176 13.23 -31.14 4.25
CA ASN A 176 14.49 -31.68 4.78
C ASN A 176 15.68 -30.76 4.51
N GLU A 177 15.46 -29.61 3.86
CA GLU A 177 16.53 -28.66 3.57
C GLU A 177 17.16 -28.17 4.87
N GLU A 178 18.49 -28.26 4.95
CA GLU A 178 19.22 -27.76 6.11
C GLU A 178 19.07 -26.25 6.26
N LEU A 179 18.98 -25.82 7.52
CA LEU A 179 18.87 -24.42 7.86
C LEU A 179 20.22 -23.74 7.66
N ALA A 180 20.22 -22.61 6.98
CA ALA A 180 21.44 -21.81 6.83
C ALA A 180 21.88 -21.19 8.17
N GLU A 181 23.17 -20.93 8.29
CA GLU A 181 23.77 -20.29 9.46
C GLU A 181 23.04 -18.96 9.81
N ASP A 182 22.72 -18.78 11.09
CA ASP A 182 21.95 -17.65 11.63
C ASP A 182 20.50 -17.49 11.14
N HIS A 183 19.96 -18.45 10.37
CA HIS A 183 18.56 -18.39 9.93
C HIS A 183 17.65 -19.17 10.86
N ILE A 184 16.37 -18.81 10.88
CA ILE A 184 15.30 -19.64 11.42
C ILE A 184 14.36 -20.06 10.30
N PHE A 185 13.70 -21.21 10.46
CA PHE A 185 12.63 -21.59 9.54
C PHE A 185 11.48 -20.59 9.60
N PHE A 186 10.84 -20.36 8.46
CA PHE A 186 9.64 -19.54 8.40
C PHE A 186 8.53 -20.16 9.28
N PRO A 187 7.95 -19.44 10.26
CA PRO A 187 6.97 -20.01 11.20
C PRO A 187 5.74 -20.61 10.50
N ASP A 188 5.33 -21.80 10.91
CA ASP A 188 4.19 -22.53 10.29
C ASP A 188 2.86 -21.80 10.41
N ASN A 189 2.65 -21.11 11.54
CA ASN A 189 1.46 -20.29 11.80
C ASN A 189 1.55 -18.88 11.19
N ASN A 190 2.64 -18.56 10.48
CA ASN A 190 2.95 -17.22 9.95
C ASN A 190 3.07 -16.13 11.01
N THR A 191 3.26 -16.47 12.28
CA THR A 191 3.39 -15.47 13.35
C THR A 191 4.79 -15.52 13.93
N LEU A 192 5.40 -14.34 14.06
CA LEU A 192 6.69 -14.19 14.71
C LEU A 192 6.55 -13.22 15.88
N THR A 193 6.95 -13.64 17.08
CA THR A 193 6.95 -12.80 18.28
C THR A 193 8.35 -12.22 18.49
N ILE A 194 8.47 -10.90 18.47
CA ILE A 194 9.72 -10.17 18.75
C ILE A 194 9.41 -9.16 19.85
N ASP A 195 10.20 -9.15 20.92
CA ASP A 195 10.05 -8.22 22.04
C ASP A 195 8.64 -8.16 22.64
N GLY A 196 7.93 -9.30 22.64
CA GLY A 196 6.56 -9.42 23.16
C GLY A 196 5.46 -8.92 22.22
N LYS A 197 5.79 -8.56 20.97
CA LYS A 197 4.85 -8.16 19.93
C LYS A 197 4.77 -9.21 18.82
N ASP A 198 3.55 -9.54 18.43
CA ASP A 198 3.28 -10.49 17.34
C ASP A 198 3.24 -9.79 15.98
N TYR A 199 3.91 -10.40 15.01
CA TYR A 199 3.97 -9.93 13.63
C TYR A 199 3.38 -10.99 12.69
N ASP A 200 2.41 -10.59 11.87
CA ASP A 200 1.80 -11.43 10.83
C ASP A 200 2.67 -11.42 9.57
N LEU A 201 3.27 -12.58 9.28
CA LEU A 201 4.13 -12.83 8.14
C LEU A 201 3.39 -13.49 6.97
N THR A 202 2.06 -13.58 7.01
CA THR A 202 1.25 -14.25 5.98
C THR A 202 1.51 -13.68 4.60
N GLY A 203 1.57 -12.34 4.46
CA GLY A 203 1.85 -11.71 3.18
C GLY A 203 3.27 -11.97 2.69
N LEU A 204 4.26 -11.95 3.59
CA LEU A 204 5.65 -12.24 3.27
C LEU A 204 5.82 -13.69 2.79
N ARG A 205 5.19 -14.67 3.46
CA ARG A 205 5.20 -16.07 3.00
C ARG A 205 4.66 -16.18 1.58
N ARG A 206 3.50 -15.55 1.30
CA ARG A 206 2.87 -15.62 -0.02
C ARG A 206 3.73 -14.99 -1.09
N GLU A 207 4.37 -13.85 -0.80
CA GLU A 207 5.33 -13.23 -1.72
C GLU A 207 6.48 -14.18 -2.05
N MET A 208 7.08 -14.81 -1.03
CA MET A 208 8.14 -15.79 -1.21
C MET A 208 7.68 -17.00 -2.01
N GLU A 209 6.48 -17.53 -1.74
CA GLU A 209 5.92 -18.66 -2.47
C GLU A 209 5.87 -18.41 -3.98
N TRP A 210 5.59 -17.18 -4.43
CA TRP A 210 5.58 -16.81 -5.86
C TRP A 210 6.95 -16.82 -6.54
N MET A 211 8.04 -16.86 -5.78
CA MET A 211 9.40 -16.91 -6.31
C MET A 211 9.84 -18.34 -6.66
N PHE A 212 9.26 -19.37 -6.03
CA PHE A 212 9.69 -20.75 -6.27
C PHE A 212 9.57 -21.18 -7.73
N GLY A 213 10.55 -21.94 -8.23
CA GLY A 213 10.59 -22.39 -9.62
C GLY A 213 10.95 -21.30 -10.64
N ARG A 214 11.11 -20.03 -10.22
CA ARG A 214 11.68 -19.01 -11.09
C ARG A 214 13.20 -19.22 -11.22
N PRO A 215 13.82 -18.82 -12.33
CA PRO A 215 15.27 -18.83 -12.47
C PRO A 215 15.93 -17.99 -11.36
N ILE A 216 17.05 -18.48 -10.83
CA ILE A 216 17.88 -17.70 -9.91
C ILE A 216 18.43 -16.50 -10.71
N PRO A 217 18.23 -15.25 -10.25
CA PRO A 217 18.79 -14.08 -10.91
C PRO A 217 20.30 -14.24 -11.13
N LYS A 218 20.78 -13.92 -12.33
CA LYS A 218 22.22 -13.84 -12.55
C LYS A 218 22.73 -12.64 -11.75
N GLU A 219 23.78 -12.82 -10.97
CA GLU A 219 24.46 -11.69 -10.34
C GLU A 219 24.83 -10.68 -11.45
N GLN A 220 24.26 -9.47 -11.38
CA GLN A 220 24.79 -8.37 -12.17
C GLN A 220 26.18 -8.06 -11.63
N PRO A 221 27.18 -7.81 -12.50
CA PRO A 221 28.47 -7.34 -12.02
C PRO A 221 28.22 -6.09 -11.18
N LYS A 222 28.68 -6.10 -9.92
CA LYS A 222 28.73 -4.88 -9.11
C LYS A 222 29.60 -3.91 -9.91
N GLU A 223 29.01 -2.83 -10.46
CA GLU A 223 29.80 -1.67 -10.85
C GLU A 223 30.51 -1.21 -9.59
N SER A 224 31.81 -1.50 -9.53
CA SER A 224 32.72 -0.94 -8.56
C SER A 224 32.63 0.58 -8.67
N ALA A 225 32.08 1.20 -7.64
CA ALA A 225 32.18 2.64 -7.44
C ALA A 225 33.65 2.99 -7.16
N GLU A 226 34.45 3.08 -8.21
CA GLU A 226 35.79 3.69 -8.21
C GLU A 226 35.98 4.46 -9.52
N ASN A 227 35.62 5.75 -9.48
CA ASN A 227 36.46 6.88 -9.91
C ASN A 227 35.60 8.12 -10.18
N THR A 228 35.52 9.01 -9.19
CA THR A 228 35.65 10.46 -9.44
C THR A 228 35.99 11.16 -8.13
N GLU A 229 37.23 10.97 -7.67
CA GLU A 229 37.96 12.05 -7.01
C GLU A 229 39.10 12.48 -7.94
N ASN A 230 39.23 13.81 -8.07
CA ASN A 230 40.20 14.60 -8.83
C ASN A 230 39.91 14.68 -10.35
N THR A 231 39.67 15.87 -10.93
CA THR A 231 40.58 17.02 -10.86
C THR A 231 39.87 18.37 -10.85
N GLU A 232 40.40 19.28 -10.03
CA GLU A 232 40.28 20.74 -10.17
C GLU A 232 40.64 21.22 -11.59
N ASN A 233 39.85 22.16 -12.12
CA ASN A 233 40.28 23.43 -12.72
C ASN A 233 39.07 24.30 -13.09
#